data_AF-A0A9P5BV09-F1
#
_entry.id   AF-A0A9P5BV09-F1
#
_cell.length_a   1.000
_cell.length_b   1.000
_cell.length_c   1.000
_cell.angle_alpha   90.00
_cell.angle_beta   90.00
_cell.angle_gamma   90.00
#
_symmetry.space_group_name_H-M   'P 1'
#
loop_
_entity.id
_entity.type
_entity.pdbx_description
1 polymer ?
#
loop_
_entity_poly.entity_id
_entity_poly.type
_entity_poly.pdbx_seq_one_letter_code
_entity_poly.pdbx_strand_id
1 'polypeptide(L)'
;MTNSKGSTAINTSAFICSSALVGISIATIYLASDAYVVFTNIFPPGSYGWGPSHRFDDPNGGWNIYVHYNRSSEIKTYFAAAVALAVGLFGAFAFGLSIKRPHAPLLRLSLLGTEVNIKKDTCWIEPAQAGHHYFCSIENAACNTLRASDEFGDENFAIADKACLQFRHARYMVIPLAVVLLLLAGLYGARVWLSKDQKGEDEHAEARVRALRQDD
;
A
#
# COMPACT_ATOMS: atom_id res chain seq x y z
N MET A 1 -29.10 -23.34 -19.32
CA MET A 1 -28.90 -23.82 -17.92
C MET A 1 -27.44 -23.78 -17.42
N THR A 2 -26.49 -23.16 -18.13
CA THR A 2 -25.04 -23.26 -17.83
C THR A 2 -24.42 -22.07 -17.06
N ASN A 3 -25.14 -20.97 -16.82
CA ASN A 3 -24.55 -19.72 -16.28
C ASN A 3 -24.45 -19.59 -14.75
N SER A 4 -25.05 -20.50 -13.97
CA SER A 4 -25.00 -20.42 -12.49
C SER A 4 -23.59 -20.66 -11.92
N LYS A 5 -22.81 -21.56 -12.54
CA LYS A 5 -21.47 -21.93 -12.06
C LYS A 5 -20.47 -20.78 -12.21
N GLY A 6 -20.55 -20.03 -13.32
CA GLY A 6 -19.67 -18.89 -13.60
C GLY A 6 -19.82 -17.74 -12.61
N SER A 7 -21.06 -17.35 -12.31
CA SER A 7 -21.35 -16.27 -11.35
C SER A 7 -20.86 -16.60 -9.93
N THR A 8 -21.04 -17.85 -9.49
CA THR A 8 -20.57 -18.31 -8.18
C THR A 8 -19.04 -18.26 -8.08
N ALA A 9 -18.34 -18.71 -9.13
CA ALA A 9 -16.88 -18.67 -9.17
C ALA A 9 -16.33 -17.24 -9.12
N ILE A 10 -16.93 -16.31 -9.87
CA ILE A 10 -16.53 -14.89 -9.89
C ILE A 10 -16.77 -14.21 -8.53
N ASN A 11 -17.91 -14.46 -7.89
CA ASN A 11 -18.18 -13.89 -6.56
C ASN A 11 -17.24 -14.44 -5.50
N THR A 12 -16.91 -15.74 -5.58
CA THR A 12 -16.00 -16.39 -4.65
C THR A 12 -14.58 -15.86 -4.82
N SER A 13 -14.09 -15.73 -6.06
CA SER A 13 -12.76 -15.19 -6.33
C SER A 13 -12.65 -13.72 -5.92
N ALA A 14 -13.67 -12.91 -6.20
CA ALA A 14 -13.68 -11.50 -5.81
C ALA A 14 -13.72 -11.33 -4.28
N PHE A 15 -14.44 -12.20 -3.55
CA PHE A 15 -14.43 -12.22 -2.09
C PHE A 15 -13.04 -12.58 -1.53
N ILE A 16 -12.39 -13.60 -2.09
CA ILE A 16 -11.03 -14.00 -1.68
C ILE A 16 -10.04 -12.86 -1.95
N CYS A 17 -10.06 -12.27 -3.15
CA CYS A 17 -9.18 -11.14 -3.49
C CYS A 17 -9.42 -9.94 -2.56
N SER A 18 -10.68 -9.63 -2.23
CA SER A 18 -11.02 -8.54 -1.31
C SER A 18 -10.47 -8.80 0.10
N SER A 19 -10.61 -10.03 0.58
CA SER A 19 -10.11 -10.44 1.90
C SER A 19 -8.58 -10.42 1.97
N ALA A 20 -7.92 -10.89 0.91
CA ALA A 20 -6.46 -10.81 0.77
C ALA A 20 -5.97 -9.36 0.77
N LEU A 21 -6.68 -8.46 0.07
CA LEU A 21 -6.35 -7.03 0.06
C LEU A 21 -6.41 -6.43 1.46
N VAL A 22 -7.43 -6.76 2.27
CA VAL A 22 -7.52 -6.33 3.67
C VAL A 22 -6.33 -6.85 4.49
N GLY A 23 -6.00 -8.13 4.36
CA GLY A 23 -4.88 -8.73 5.08
C GLY A 23 -3.54 -8.08 4.75
N ILE A 24 -3.25 -7.88 3.47
CA ILE A 24 -2.02 -7.22 3.00
C ILE A 24 -1.96 -5.77 3.47
N SER A 25 -3.09 -5.04 3.41
CA SER A 25 -3.16 -3.66 3.90
C SER A 25 -2.86 -3.55 5.39
N ILE A 26 -3.46 -4.40 6.23
CA ILE A 26 -3.20 -4.41 7.68
C ILE A 26 -1.73 -4.73 7.95
N ALA A 27 -1.18 -5.76 7.28
CA ALA A 27 0.22 -6.13 7.42
C ALA A 27 1.16 -4.98 7.03
N THR A 28 0.84 -4.25 5.96
CA THR A 28 1.63 -3.09 5.49
C THR A 28 1.60 -1.96 6.52
N ILE A 29 0.43 -1.63 7.06
CA ILE A 29 0.28 -0.60 8.09
C ILE A 29 1.04 -0.99 9.37
N TYR A 30 0.91 -2.25 9.79
CA TYR A 30 1.59 -2.76 10.98
C TYR A 30 3.11 -2.68 10.84
N LEU A 31 3.67 -3.22 9.75
CA LEU A 31 5.11 -3.20 9.50
C LEU A 31 5.67 -1.77 9.38
N ALA A 32 4.94 -0.87 8.71
CA ALA A 32 5.34 0.52 8.60
C ALA A 32 5.30 1.24 9.96
N SER A 33 4.32 0.93 10.82
CA SER A 33 4.17 1.55 12.14
C SER A 33 5.23 1.07 13.11
N ASP A 34 5.50 -0.23 13.14
CA ASP A 34 6.53 -0.84 13.99
C ASP A 34 7.92 -0.25 13.67
N ALA A 35 8.29 -0.23 12.39
CA ALA A 35 9.54 0.35 11.94
C ALA A 35 9.63 1.86 12.24
N TYR A 36 8.53 2.60 12.08
CA TYR A 36 8.50 4.04 12.38
C TYR A 36 8.80 4.35 13.85
N VAL A 37 8.22 3.57 14.78
CA VAL A 37 8.48 3.73 16.21
C VAL A 37 9.95 3.47 16.54
N VAL A 38 10.53 2.41 15.96
CA VAL A 38 11.95 2.10 16.14
C VAL A 38 12.83 3.24 15.62
N PHE A 39 12.59 3.72 14.40
CA PHE A 39 13.40 4.80 13.82
C PHE A 39 13.29 6.11 14.58
N THR A 40 12.09 6.50 15.02
CA THR A 40 11.90 7.75 15.75
C THR A 40 12.51 7.72 17.15
N ASN A 41 12.60 6.54 17.77
CA ASN A 41 13.25 6.36 19.07
C ASN A 41 14.78 6.32 18.97
N ILE A 42 15.33 5.61 17.97
CA ILE A 42 16.78 5.43 17.82
C ILE A 42 17.42 6.64 17.11
N PHE A 43 16.75 7.17 16.09
CA PHE A 43 17.22 8.29 15.28
C PHE A 43 16.16 9.41 15.21
N PRO A 44 15.99 10.19 16.28
CA PRO A 44 15.08 11.34 16.28
C PRO A 44 15.60 12.46 15.36
N PRO A 45 14.75 13.33 14.81
CA PRO A 45 15.21 14.47 14.01
C PRO A 45 16.10 15.37 14.87
N GLY A 46 17.27 15.74 14.37
CA GLY A 46 18.27 16.44 15.19
C GLY A 46 19.61 16.68 14.52
N SER A 47 20.57 17.11 15.34
CA SER A 47 21.96 17.29 14.95
C SER A 47 22.77 16.03 15.25
N TYR A 48 23.55 15.59 14.27
CA TYR A 48 24.39 14.40 14.37
C TYR A 48 25.83 14.78 14.04
N GLY A 49 26.78 14.25 14.82
CA GLY A 49 28.20 14.31 14.48
C GLY A 49 28.51 13.40 13.31
N TRP A 50 29.18 13.93 12.28
CA TRP A 50 29.59 13.21 11.08
C TRP A 50 31.07 13.43 10.82
N GLY A 51 31.81 12.38 10.41
CA GLY A 51 33.24 12.45 10.13
C GLY A 51 34.05 11.34 10.83
N PRO A 52 35.36 11.26 10.55
CA PRO A 52 36.26 10.17 11.03
C PRO A 52 36.39 10.07 12.55
N SER A 53 36.04 11.12 13.31
CA SER A 53 35.84 11.01 14.75
C SER A 53 34.35 11.19 15.06
N HIS A 54 33.63 10.08 15.27
CA HIS A 54 32.22 10.09 15.69
C HIS A 54 32.00 10.65 17.12
N ARG A 55 33.04 11.15 17.78
CA ARG A 55 32.95 11.77 19.11
C ARG A 55 32.61 13.26 18.96
N PHE A 56 31.51 13.66 19.57
CA PHE A 56 31.06 15.06 19.67
C PHE A 56 32.10 16.00 20.30
N ASP A 57 33.03 15.45 21.08
CA ASP A 57 34.01 16.21 21.84
C ASP A 57 35.40 16.28 21.18
N ASP A 58 35.57 15.70 19.99
CA ASP A 58 36.87 15.71 19.30
C ASP A 58 37.02 16.98 18.45
N PRO A 59 37.89 17.93 18.86
CA PRO A 59 38.06 19.21 18.15
C PRO A 59 38.65 19.06 16.75
N ASN A 60 39.11 17.86 16.36
CA ASN A 60 39.87 17.64 15.14
C ASN A 60 39.20 16.77 14.06
N GLY A 61 37.95 16.29 14.20
CA GLY A 61 37.45 15.32 13.21
C GLY A 61 35.94 15.11 13.02
N GLY A 62 35.08 15.80 13.77
CA GLY A 62 33.62 15.72 13.59
C GLY A 62 33.02 17.06 13.17
N TRP A 63 32.08 17.06 12.22
CA TRP A 63 31.22 18.20 11.96
C TRP A 63 29.75 17.84 12.18
N ASN A 64 28.97 18.83 12.59
CA ASN A 64 27.54 18.64 12.79
C ASN A 64 26.80 18.72 11.45
N ILE A 65 26.00 17.70 11.17
CA ILE A 65 24.97 17.72 10.13
C ILE A 65 23.59 17.80 10.78
N TYR A 66 22.67 18.49 10.10
CA TYR A 66 21.28 18.56 10.53
C TYR A 66 20.43 17.70 9.62
N VAL A 67 19.82 16.67 10.19
CA VAL A 67 19.00 15.73 9.44
C VAL A 67 17.53 16.07 9.67
N HIS A 68 16.85 16.45 8.59
CA HIS A 68 15.41 16.65 8.56
C HIS A 68 14.74 15.47 7.87
N TYR A 69 13.76 14.87 8.53
CA TYR A 69 13.02 13.77 7.95
C TYR A 69 11.86 14.25 7.08
N ASN A 70 11.91 13.90 5.80
CA ASN A 70 10.79 14.06 4.90
C ASN A 70 9.85 12.85 5.04
N ARG A 71 8.64 13.09 5.57
CA ARG A 71 7.61 12.05 5.76
C ARG A 71 6.81 11.75 4.49
N SER A 72 7.13 12.37 3.35
CA SER A 72 6.34 12.21 2.11
C SER A 72 6.17 10.74 1.70
N SER A 73 7.24 9.94 1.77
CA SER A 73 7.17 8.55 1.34
C SER A 73 6.35 7.67 2.28
N GLU A 74 6.41 7.93 3.59
CA GLU A 74 5.63 7.21 4.59
C GLU A 74 4.14 7.47 4.43
N ILE A 75 3.78 8.75 4.32
CA ILE A 75 2.40 9.18 4.13
C ILE A 75 1.79 8.50 2.89
N LYS A 76 2.56 8.39 1.80
CA LYS A 76 2.12 7.69 0.58
C LYS A 76 1.86 6.20 0.83
N THR A 77 2.74 5.51 1.55
CA THR A 77 2.55 4.09 1.89
C THR A 77 1.33 3.88 2.77
N TYR A 78 1.16 4.68 3.83
CA TYR A 78 -0.04 4.62 4.68
C TYR A 78 -1.31 4.92 3.91
N PHE A 79 -1.30 5.95 3.07
CA PHE A 79 -2.44 6.32 2.25
C PHE A 79 -2.83 5.21 1.28
N ALA A 80 -1.84 4.64 0.56
CA ALA A 80 -2.08 3.52 -0.36
C ALA A 80 -2.65 2.29 0.38
N ALA A 81 -2.08 1.93 1.54
CA ALA A 81 -2.56 0.82 2.34
C ALA A 81 -3.98 1.06 2.89
N ALA A 82 -4.27 2.28 3.35
CA ALA A 82 -5.59 2.67 3.85
C ALA A 82 -6.66 2.66 2.76
N VAL A 83 -6.35 3.18 1.57
CA VAL A 83 -7.26 3.11 0.41
C VAL A 83 -7.53 1.66 0.03
N ALA A 84 -6.47 0.84 -0.06
CA ALA A 84 -6.62 -0.59 -0.36
C ALA A 84 -7.42 -1.33 0.73
N LEU A 85 -7.25 -0.97 2.00
CA LEU A 85 -8.04 -1.53 3.11
C LEU A 85 -9.52 -1.20 2.94
N ALA A 86 -9.84 0.06 2.65
CA ALA A 86 -11.21 0.49 2.42
C ALA A 86 -11.84 -0.26 1.24
N VAL A 87 -11.15 -0.31 0.10
CA VAL A 87 -11.61 -1.04 -1.10
C VAL A 87 -11.80 -2.53 -0.79
N GLY A 88 -10.88 -3.15 -0.04
CA GLY A 88 -10.96 -4.55 0.37
C GLY A 88 -12.15 -4.83 1.29
N LEU A 89 -12.41 -3.96 2.28
CA LEU A 89 -13.56 -4.08 3.17
C LEU A 89 -14.89 -3.92 2.42
N PHE A 90 -14.99 -2.93 1.54
CA PHE A 90 -16.18 -2.73 0.70
C PHE A 90 -16.41 -3.92 -0.24
N GLY A 91 -15.35 -4.43 -0.88
CA GLY A 91 -15.44 -5.61 -1.72
C GLY A 91 -15.90 -6.84 -0.93
N ALA A 92 -15.26 -7.13 0.20
CA ALA A 92 -15.62 -8.27 1.05
C ALA A 92 -17.08 -8.21 1.50
N PHE A 93 -17.57 -7.02 1.88
CA PHE A 93 -18.96 -6.81 2.26
C PHE A 93 -19.93 -6.98 1.07
N ALA A 94 -19.64 -6.33 -0.06
CA ALA A 94 -20.50 -6.38 -1.25
C ALA A 94 -20.62 -7.81 -1.81
N PHE A 95 -19.50 -8.53 -1.94
CA PHE A 95 -19.49 -9.91 -2.44
C PHE A 95 -20.02 -10.89 -1.39
N GLY A 96 -19.70 -10.71 -0.11
CA GLY A 96 -20.23 -11.53 0.97
C GLY A 96 -21.76 -11.47 1.08
N LEU A 97 -22.34 -10.27 0.93
CA LEU A 97 -23.79 -10.11 0.91
C LEU A 97 -24.44 -10.60 -0.39
N SER A 98 -23.75 -10.47 -1.54
CA SER A 98 -24.25 -10.98 -2.83
C SER A 98 -24.51 -12.49 -2.84
N ILE A 99 -23.83 -13.26 -1.98
CA ILE A 99 -24.09 -14.70 -1.82
C ILE A 99 -25.53 -14.95 -1.31
N LYS A 100 -26.11 -14.02 -0.54
CA LYS A 100 -27.48 -14.14 -0.01
C LYS A 100 -28.54 -13.45 -0.86
N ARG A 101 -28.21 -12.39 -1.62
CA ARG A 101 -29.17 -11.66 -2.48
C ARG A 101 -28.48 -11.11 -3.74
N PRO A 102 -28.89 -11.50 -4.97
CA PRO A 102 -28.18 -11.16 -6.21
C PRO A 102 -28.30 -9.70 -6.68
N HIS A 103 -29.04 -8.83 -5.98
CA HIS A 103 -29.13 -7.41 -6.34
C HIS A 103 -27.97 -6.61 -5.74
N ALA A 104 -26.88 -6.49 -6.50
CA ALA A 104 -25.73 -5.67 -6.11
C ALA A 104 -25.99 -4.18 -6.42
N PRO A 105 -25.77 -3.26 -5.47
CA PRO A 105 -25.76 -1.83 -5.76
C PRO A 105 -24.55 -1.47 -6.63
N LEU A 106 -24.80 -0.75 -7.71
CA LEU A 106 -23.80 -0.23 -8.65
C LEU A 106 -23.02 0.91 -7.98
N LEU A 107 -21.85 0.61 -7.42
CA LEU A 107 -21.00 1.62 -6.79
C LEU A 107 -20.03 2.19 -7.83
N ARG A 108 -20.23 3.46 -8.20
CA ARG A 108 -19.28 4.20 -9.04
C ARG A 108 -18.11 4.66 -8.18
N LEU A 109 -16.99 3.95 -8.26
CA LEU A 109 -15.74 4.38 -7.65
C LEU A 109 -15.01 5.32 -8.62
N SER A 110 -15.03 6.62 -8.34
CA SER A 110 -14.19 7.58 -9.06
C SER A 110 -12.78 7.51 -8.51
N LEU A 111 -11.88 6.85 -9.24
CA LEU A 111 -10.45 6.85 -8.96
C LEU A 111 -9.90 8.26 -9.22
N LEU A 112 -9.65 9.02 -8.15
CA LEU A 112 -8.91 10.27 -8.22
C LEU A 112 -7.44 9.92 -8.48
N GLY A 113 -7.02 10.07 -9.74
CA GLY A 113 -5.61 9.99 -10.12
C GLY A 113 -4.89 11.23 -9.61
N THR A 114 -4.25 11.13 -8.45
CA THR A 114 -3.28 12.15 -8.02
C THR A 114 -1.93 11.79 -8.62
N GLU A 115 -1.46 12.60 -9.57
CA GLU A 115 -0.06 12.58 -10.00
C GLU A 115 0.82 12.95 -8.82
N VAL A 116 1.43 11.94 -8.20
CA VAL A 116 2.40 12.13 -7.15
C VAL A 116 3.74 12.37 -7.82
N ASN A 117 4.18 13.63 -7.87
CA ASN A 117 5.55 13.96 -8.27
C ASN A 117 6.53 13.29 -7.28
N ILE A 118 7.12 12.19 -7.70
CA ILE A 118 8.15 11.47 -6.92
C ILE A 118 9.46 12.21 -7.15
N LYS A 119 9.70 13.26 -6.35
CA LYS A 119 11.06 13.75 -6.16
C LYS A 119 11.87 12.58 -5.61
N LYS A 120 12.98 12.20 -6.25
CA LYS A 120 13.88 11.15 -5.76
C LYS A 120 14.35 11.56 -4.36
N ASP A 121 13.80 10.93 -3.33
CA ASP A 121 14.26 11.04 -1.94
C ASP A 121 15.56 10.23 -1.78
N THR A 122 16.55 10.43 -2.66
CA THR A 122 17.90 9.88 -2.49
C THR A 122 18.65 10.82 -1.57
N CYS A 123 18.63 10.51 -0.28
CA CYS A 123 19.51 11.15 0.68
C CYS A 123 20.91 10.56 0.48
N TRP A 124 21.66 11.20 -0.40
CA TRP A 124 23.09 11.01 -0.52
C TRP A 124 23.74 12.03 0.40
N ILE A 125 24.19 11.56 1.57
CA ILE A 125 24.87 12.40 2.55
C ILE A 125 26.31 12.65 2.10
N GLU A 126 26.83 11.92 1.11
CA GLU A 126 28.20 12.07 0.63
C GLU A 126 28.31 12.99 -0.62
N PRO A 127 29.21 13.99 -0.62
CA PRO A 127 30.05 14.43 0.50
C PRO A 127 29.24 15.26 1.51
N ALA A 128 29.37 14.92 2.79
CA ALA A 128 28.68 15.63 3.86
C ALA A 128 29.41 16.95 4.11
N GLN A 129 28.71 18.07 4.04
CA GLN A 129 29.26 19.40 4.30
C GLN A 129 28.81 19.89 5.68
N ALA A 130 29.74 20.47 6.43
CA ALA A 130 29.48 21.02 7.75
C ALA A 130 28.38 22.09 7.71
N GLY A 131 27.40 22.01 8.61
CA GLY A 131 26.32 22.99 8.73
C GLY A 131 25.23 22.91 7.67
N HIS A 132 25.29 21.96 6.73
CA HIS A 132 24.22 21.76 5.75
C HIS A 132 23.03 20.99 6.31
N HIS A 133 21.83 21.36 5.82
CA HIS A 133 20.58 20.67 6.11
C HIS A 133 20.30 19.63 5.03
N TYR A 134 20.16 18.37 5.45
CA TYR A 134 19.83 17.26 4.56
C TYR A 134 18.37 16.86 4.78
N PHE A 135 17.62 16.77 3.68
CA PHE A 135 16.25 16.28 3.68
C PHE A 135 16.24 14.83 3.21
N CYS A 136 15.97 13.94 4.16
CA CYS A 136 16.10 12.50 3.95
C CYS A 136 14.81 11.80 4.35
N SER A 137 14.46 10.71 3.67
CA SER A 137 13.47 9.81 4.27
C SER A 137 14.10 9.18 5.52
N ILE A 138 13.29 8.99 6.58
CA ILE A 138 13.80 8.47 7.86
C ILE A 138 14.43 7.09 7.67
N GLU A 139 13.84 6.26 6.80
CA GLU A 139 14.37 4.95 6.42
C GLU A 139 15.78 5.10 5.82
N ASN A 140 15.95 5.94 4.79
CA ASN A 140 17.24 6.04 4.13
C ASN A 140 18.31 6.66 5.02
N ALA A 141 17.91 7.56 5.93
CA ALA A 141 18.82 8.08 6.95
C ALA A 141 19.22 6.96 7.92
N ALA A 142 18.25 6.29 8.56
CA ALA A 142 18.50 5.23 9.54
C ALA A 142 19.28 4.05 8.94
N CYS A 143 18.93 3.58 7.75
CA CYS A 143 19.59 2.41 7.15
C CYS A 143 21.02 2.74 6.66
N ASN A 144 21.28 3.98 6.23
CA ASN A 144 22.64 4.38 5.86
C ASN A 144 23.52 4.69 7.08
N THR A 145 22.98 5.31 8.14
CA THR A 145 23.73 5.57 9.37
C THR A 145 24.15 4.27 10.07
N LEU A 146 23.26 3.27 10.07
CA LEU A 146 23.58 1.95 10.58
C LEU A 146 24.73 1.32 9.82
N ARG A 147 24.70 1.33 8.48
CA ARG A 147 25.75 0.74 7.66
C ARG A 147 27.13 1.34 7.93
N ALA A 148 27.19 2.61 8.33
CA ALA A 148 28.44 3.25 8.77
C ALA A 148 28.84 2.90 10.22
N SER A 149 27.89 2.44 11.04
CA SER A 149 28.08 2.12 12.46
C SER A 149 28.32 0.63 12.75
N ASP A 150 28.21 -0.25 11.73
CA ASP A 150 28.42 -1.70 11.82
C ASP A 150 29.82 -2.07 12.37
N GLU A 151 30.77 -1.13 12.33
CA GLU A 151 32.11 -1.28 12.94
C GLU A 151 32.10 -1.34 14.49
N PHE A 152 31.00 -0.96 15.16
CA PHE A 152 30.99 -0.77 16.63
C PHE A 152 30.25 -1.82 17.44
N GLY A 153 29.60 -2.82 16.81
CA GLY A 153 29.05 -4.00 17.51
C GLY A 153 27.95 -3.72 18.54
N ASP A 154 27.21 -2.62 18.40
CA ASP A 154 26.14 -2.22 19.34
C ASP A 154 24.85 -3.05 19.11
N GLU A 155 24.20 -3.51 20.19
CA GLU A 155 22.92 -4.26 20.14
C GLU A 155 21.81 -3.45 19.44
N ASN A 156 21.90 -2.11 19.50
CA ASN A 156 21.00 -1.19 18.79
C ASN A 156 21.04 -1.38 17.26
N PHE A 157 22.17 -1.87 16.72
CA PHE A 157 22.33 -2.12 15.30
C PHE A 157 21.39 -3.24 14.81
N ALA A 158 21.32 -4.35 15.54
CA ALA A 158 20.47 -5.48 15.16
C ALA A 158 18.97 -5.11 15.14
N ILE A 159 18.54 -4.28 16.10
CA ILE A 159 17.15 -3.79 16.18
C ILE A 159 16.83 -2.91 14.96
N ALA A 160 17.76 -2.02 14.61
CA ALA A 160 17.54 -1.05 13.56
C ALA A 160 17.69 -1.66 12.15
N ASP A 161 18.57 -2.65 11.95
CA ASP A 161 18.66 -3.43 10.70
C ASP A 161 17.36 -4.21 10.45
N LYS A 162 16.81 -4.83 11.49
CA LYS A 162 15.49 -5.47 11.42
C LYS A 162 14.39 -4.48 11.01
N ALA A 163 14.38 -3.28 11.58
CA ALA A 163 13.42 -2.23 11.20
C ALA A 163 13.61 -1.77 9.74
N CYS A 164 14.85 -1.66 9.25
CA CYS A 164 15.16 -1.40 7.85
C CYS A 164 14.58 -2.45 6.91
N LEU A 165 14.76 -3.74 7.24
CA LEU A 165 14.17 -4.83 6.47
C LEU A 165 12.63 -4.79 6.49
N GLN A 166 12.02 -4.56 7.65
CA GLN A 166 10.55 -4.46 7.79
C GLN A 166 9.98 -3.32 6.94
N PHE A 167 10.60 -2.14 6.97
CA PHE A 167 10.13 -0.99 6.19
C PHE A 167 10.29 -1.23 4.69
N ARG A 168 11.41 -1.83 4.28
CA ARG A 168 11.63 -2.23 2.89
C ARG A 168 10.58 -3.24 2.41
N HIS A 169 10.24 -4.22 3.24
CA HIS A 169 9.14 -5.16 2.97
C HIS A 169 7.79 -4.44 2.85
N ALA A 170 7.49 -3.49 3.74
CA ALA A 170 6.25 -2.71 3.67
C ALA A 170 6.15 -1.91 2.36
N ARG A 171 7.25 -1.33 1.87
CA ARG A 171 7.28 -0.68 0.55
C ARG A 171 7.04 -1.67 -0.59
N TYR A 172 7.67 -2.84 -0.55
CA TYR A 172 7.44 -3.85 -1.58
C TYR A 172 6.01 -4.41 -1.56
N MET A 173 5.31 -4.39 -0.42
CA MET A 173 3.89 -4.76 -0.31
C MET A 173 2.95 -3.81 -1.08
N VAL A 174 3.39 -2.62 -1.47
CA VAL A 174 2.61 -1.73 -2.33
C VAL A 174 2.38 -2.33 -3.73
N ILE A 175 3.35 -3.10 -4.25
CA ILE A 175 3.24 -3.78 -5.55
C ILE A 175 2.12 -4.85 -5.55
N PRO A 176 2.08 -5.84 -4.64
CA PRO A 176 1.00 -6.80 -4.59
C PRO A 176 -0.34 -6.14 -4.27
N LEU A 177 -0.39 -5.06 -3.48
CA LEU A 177 -1.63 -4.27 -3.31
C LEU A 177 -2.15 -3.76 -4.65
N ALA A 178 -1.28 -3.16 -5.47
CA ALA A 178 -1.65 -2.68 -6.81
C ALA A 178 -2.10 -3.83 -7.73
N VAL A 179 -1.40 -4.98 -7.69
CA VAL A 179 -1.77 -6.16 -8.48
C VAL A 179 -3.15 -6.69 -8.08
N VAL A 180 -3.42 -6.84 -6.78
CA VAL A 180 -4.73 -7.32 -6.29
C VAL A 180 -5.84 -6.33 -6.62
N LEU A 181 -5.57 -5.01 -6.54
CA LEU A 181 -6.52 -3.98 -6.98
C LEU A 181 -6.85 -4.09 -8.47
N LEU A 182 -5.86 -4.30 -9.34
CA LEU A 182 -6.08 -4.50 -10.77
C LEU A 182 -6.87 -5.78 -11.05
N LEU A 183 -6.58 -6.87 -10.35
CA LEU A 183 -7.34 -8.12 -10.45
C LEU A 183 -8.80 -7.93 -10.04
N LEU A 184 -9.06 -7.21 -8.94
CA LEU A 184 -10.41 -6.86 -8.51
C LEU A 184 -11.13 -6.02 -9.57
N ALA A 185 -10.47 -4.98 -10.11
CA ALA A 185 -11.03 -4.16 -11.18
C ALA A 185 -11.38 -5.00 -12.42
N GLY A 186 -10.52 -5.95 -12.80
CA GLY A 186 -10.78 -6.91 -13.87
C GLY A 186 -11.99 -7.80 -13.59
N LEU A 187 -12.10 -8.34 -12.37
CA LEU A 187 -13.26 -9.17 -11.96
C LEU A 187 -14.57 -8.37 -11.97
N TYR A 188 -14.55 -7.12 -11.51
CA TYR A 188 -15.70 -6.22 -11.59
C TYR A 188 -16.09 -5.93 -13.05
N GLY A 189 -15.11 -5.62 -13.91
CA GLY A 189 -15.33 -5.42 -15.34
C GLY A 189 -15.95 -6.64 -16.02
N ALA A 190 -15.41 -7.83 -15.73
CA ALA A 190 -15.95 -9.09 -16.24
C ALA A 190 -17.39 -9.33 -15.77
N ARG A 191 -17.71 -9.06 -14.50
CA ARG A 191 -19.08 -9.18 -13.98
C ARG A 191 -20.04 -8.24 -14.70
N VAL A 192 -19.66 -6.98 -14.90
CA VAL A 192 -20.48 -5.99 -15.63
C VAL A 192 -20.71 -6.43 -17.07
N TRP A 193 -19.66 -6.92 -17.75
CA TRP A 193 -19.78 -7.40 -19.12
C TRP A 193 -20.74 -8.59 -19.24
N LEU A 194 -20.58 -9.61 -18.39
CA LEU A 194 -21.47 -10.78 -18.38
C LEU A 194 -22.93 -10.41 -18.02
N SER A 195 -23.13 -9.39 -17.20
CA SER A 195 -24.48 -8.93 -16.84
C SER A 195 -25.22 -8.21 -17.98
N LYS A 196 -24.49 -7.64 -18.95
CA LYS A 196 -25.10 -7.02 -20.13
C LYS A 196 -25.71 -8.06 -21.06
N ASP A 197 -25.02 -9.19 -21.26
CA ASP A 197 -25.50 -10.26 -22.12
C ASP A 197 -26.80 -10.88 -21.57
N GLN A 198 -26.91 -11.01 -20.24
CA GLN A 198 -28.12 -11.56 -19.60
C GLN A 198 -29.34 -10.65 -19.74
N LYS A 199 -29.17 -9.32 -19.64
CA LYS A 199 -30.29 -8.38 -19.80
C LYS A 199 -30.94 -8.46 -21.19
N GLY A 200 -30.13 -8.70 -22.23
CA GLY A 200 -30.65 -8.87 -23.59
C GLY A 200 -31.49 -10.13 -23.77
N GLU A 201 -31.12 -11.24 -23.11
CA GLU A 201 -31.93 -12.47 -23.12
C GLU A 201 -33.23 -12.33 -22.33
N ASP A 202 -33.19 -11.71 -21.15
CA ASP A 202 -34.37 -11.53 -20.29
C ASP A 202 -35.42 -10.60 -20.94
N GLU A 203 -34.99 -9.51 -21.60
CA GLU A 203 -35.91 -8.63 -22.34
C GLU A 203 -36.56 -9.38 -23.53
N HIS A 204 -35.81 -10.24 -24.22
CA HIS A 204 -36.37 -11.07 -25.30
C HIS A 204 -37.34 -12.14 -24.79
N ALA A 205 -37.05 -12.74 -23.63
CA ALA A 205 -37.94 -13.71 -22.99
C ALA A 205 -39.23 -13.05 -22.51
N GLU A 206 -39.15 -11.88 -21.86
CA GLU A 206 -40.33 -11.10 -21.48
C GLU A 206 -41.16 -10.67 -22.69
N ALA A 207 -40.53 -10.23 -23.77
CA ALA A 207 -41.23 -9.86 -25.00
C ALA A 207 -42.01 -11.05 -25.59
N ARG A 208 -41.44 -12.26 -25.58
CA ARG A 208 -42.15 -13.48 -26.00
C ARG A 208 -43.33 -13.82 -25.09
N VAL A 209 -43.18 -13.70 -23.78
CA VAL A 209 -44.28 -13.96 -22.83
C VAL A 209 -45.41 -12.95 -22.99
N ARG A 210 -45.10 -11.67 -23.28
CA ARG A 210 -46.12 -10.65 -23.56
C ARG A 210 -46.86 -10.90 -24.87
N ALA A 211 -46.15 -11.33 -25.93
CA ALA A 211 -46.79 -11.67 -27.20
C ALA A 211 -47.80 -12.82 -27.05
N LEU A 212 -47.42 -13.88 -26.34
CA LEU A 212 -48.31 -15.02 -26.07
C LEU A 212 -49.55 -14.63 -25.24
N ARG A 213 -49.49 -13.56 -24.44
CA ARG A 213 -50.61 -13.09 -23.62
C ARG A 213 -51.61 -12.20 -24.36
N GLN A 214 -51.29 -11.76 -25.58
CA GLN A 214 -52.18 -10.93 -26.40
C GLN A 214 -53.02 -11.75 -27.39
N ASP A 215 -52.66 -13.02 -27.61
CA ASP A 215 -53.36 -13.93 -28.52
C ASP A 215 -54.48 -14.74 -27.84
N ASP A 216 -54.59 -14.67 -26.50
CA ASP A 216 -55.68 -15.23 -25.68
C ASP A 216 -56.73 -14.16 -25.33
#